data_AF-A0A845MJZ1-F1
#
_entry.id   AF-A0A845MJZ1-F1
#
_cell.length_a   1.000
_cell.length_b   1.000
_cell.length_c   1.000
_cell.angle_alpha   90.00
_cell.angle_beta   90.00
_cell.angle_gamma   90.00
#
_symmetry.space_group_name_H-M   'P 1'
#
loop_
_entity.id
_entity.type
_entity.pdbx_description
1 polymer ?
#
loop_
_entity_poly.entity_id
_entity_poly.type
_entity_poly.pdbx_seq_one_letter_code
_entity_poly.pdbx_strand_id
1 'polypeptide(L)'
;MIIRAIKGKLAAPVLSLLLSGCISNYHAWDGVKGYQEAQIDGAGYKVSYVADHATRWTVLDEYLARRCKQLIGAQTVALMDIRHEIDSVTVMSSAAIGAPVISGDQVTMPVSSAPHEVVFRLKKAEARCNVALHE
;
A
#
# COMPACT_ATOMS: atom_id res chain seq x y z
N MET A 1 -35.86 -53.73 -27.09
CA MET A 1 -36.33 -52.54 -27.83
C MET A 1 -35.17 -51.56 -27.93
N ILE A 2 -34.85 -51.16 -29.15
CA ILE A 2 -33.64 -50.43 -29.55
C ILE A 2 -33.96 -48.91 -29.59
N ILE A 3 -32.90 -48.10 -29.59
CA ILE A 3 -32.75 -46.72 -30.14
C ILE A 3 -33.24 -45.59 -29.19
N ARG A 4 -32.56 -44.44 -28.95
CA ARG A 4 -31.60 -43.67 -29.75
C ARG A 4 -30.87 -42.57 -28.94
N ALA A 5 -29.65 -42.27 -29.36
CA ALA A 5 -28.82 -41.14 -28.95
C ALA A 5 -29.47 -39.76 -29.21
N ILE A 6 -29.25 -38.81 -28.30
CA ILE A 6 -29.48 -37.39 -28.54
C ILE A 6 -28.17 -36.77 -29.07
N LYS A 7 -28.27 -36.29 -30.30
CA LYS A 7 -27.21 -35.68 -31.10
C LYS A 7 -27.06 -34.21 -30.68
N GLY A 8 -25.88 -33.88 -30.14
CA GLY A 8 -25.12 -32.64 -30.32
C GLY A 8 -25.76 -31.26 -30.02
N LYS A 9 -25.05 -30.46 -29.22
CA LYS A 9 -24.58 -29.11 -29.62
C LYS A 9 -23.51 -28.64 -28.64
N LEU A 10 -22.49 -27.98 -29.19
CA LEU A 10 -21.29 -27.48 -28.53
C LEU A 10 -21.61 -26.75 -27.22
N ALA A 11 -20.97 -27.14 -26.12
CA ALA A 11 -20.75 -26.27 -24.98
C ALA A 11 -19.25 -26.23 -24.73
N ALA A 12 -18.65 -25.09 -25.06
CA ALA A 12 -17.23 -24.80 -24.90
C ALA A 12 -16.75 -25.14 -23.48
N PRO A 13 -15.51 -25.61 -23.29
CA PRO A 13 -14.91 -25.58 -21.97
C PRO A 13 -14.77 -24.10 -21.58
N VAL A 14 -15.64 -23.62 -20.70
CA VAL A 14 -15.43 -22.36 -19.97
C VAL A 14 -14.26 -22.65 -19.04
N LEU A 15 -13.05 -22.46 -19.57
CA LEU A 15 -11.83 -22.38 -18.80
C LEU A 15 -11.91 -21.08 -18.01
N SER A 16 -12.59 -21.12 -16.87
CA SER A 16 -12.56 -20.04 -15.89
C SER A 16 -11.11 -19.92 -15.41
N LEU A 17 -10.35 -19.02 -16.02
CA LEU A 17 -9.10 -18.54 -15.45
C LEU A 17 -9.46 -17.86 -14.13
N LEU A 18 -9.41 -18.62 -13.04
CA LEU A 18 -9.34 -18.10 -11.69
C LEU A 18 -7.97 -17.43 -11.55
N LEU A 19 -7.83 -16.22 -12.09
CA LEU A 19 -6.79 -15.31 -11.66
C LEU A 19 -7.14 -14.90 -10.23
N SER A 20 -6.70 -15.69 -9.26
CA SER A 20 -6.66 -15.27 -7.86
C SER A 20 -5.61 -14.16 -7.75
N GLY A 21 -5.98 -12.94 -8.13
CA GLY A 21 -5.21 -11.78 -7.77
C GLY A 21 -5.08 -11.76 -6.25
N CYS A 22 -3.86 -11.64 -5.72
CA CYS A 22 -3.67 -11.39 -4.31
C CYS A 22 -4.42 -10.10 -3.97
N ILE A 23 -5.55 -10.21 -3.28
CA ILE A 23 -6.29 -9.05 -2.79
C ILE A 23 -5.40 -8.41 -1.72
N SER A 24 -4.71 -7.34 -2.11
CA SER A 24 -3.95 -6.48 -1.21
C SER A 24 -4.81 -5.27 -0.89
N ASN A 25 -5.19 -5.10 0.38
CA ASN A 25 -5.98 -3.96 0.81
C ASN A 25 -5.04 -2.78 1.13
N TYR A 26 -5.23 -1.66 0.46
CA TYR A 26 -4.55 -0.40 0.80
C TYR A 26 -5.43 0.45 1.70
N HIS A 27 -4.84 0.94 2.79
CA HIS A 27 -5.51 1.82 3.73
C HIS A 27 -4.73 3.13 3.85
N ALA A 28 -5.37 4.24 3.50
CA ALA A 28 -4.81 5.57 3.69
C ALA A 28 -4.83 5.96 5.18
N TRP A 29 -3.72 6.53 5.65
CA TRP A 29 -3.58 7.14 6.96
C TRP A 29 -2.99 8.54 6.75
N ASP A 30 -3.84 9.57 6.74
CA ASP A 30 -3.39 10.96 6.56
C ASP A 30 -2.60 11.22 5.25
N GLY A 31 -3.18 10.83 4.11
CA GLY A 31 -2.82 11.28 2.75
C GLY A 31 -1.47 10.85 2.16
N VAL A 32 -0.42 10.73 2.99
CA VAL A 32 0.99 10.44 2.63
C VAL A 32 1.50 9.21 3.37
N LYS A 33 0.77 8.74 4.38
CA LYS A 33 1.07 7.52 5.13
C LYS A 33 -0.04 6.51 4.86
N GLY A 34 0.31 5.25 4.81
CA GLY A 34 -0.65 4.22 4.45
C GLY A 34 -0.08 2.86 4.75
N TYR A 35 -0.94 1.87 4.80
CA TYR A 35 -0.50 0.49 4.96
C TYR A 35 -1.15 -0.41 3.93
N GLN A 36 -0.43 -1.47 3.60
CA GLN A 36 -0.92 -2.55 2.77
C GLN A 36 -0.86 -3.85 3.57
N GLU A 37 -1.86 -4.68 3.37
CA GLU A 37 -1.85 -6.04 3.90
C GLU A 37 -2.35 -7.05 2.87
N ALA A 38 -1.76 -8.22 2.91
CA ALA A 38 -2.15 -9.36 2.09
C ALA A 38 -2.03 -10.64 2.92
N GLN A 39 -3.01 -11.53 2.82
CA GLN A 39 -2.90 -12.86 3.41
C GLN A 39 -1.88 -13.68 2.61
N ILE A 40 -0.99 -14.39 3.32
CA ILE A 40 0.00 -15.29 2.75
C ILE A 40 -0.21 -16.67 3.38
N ASP A 41 -0.35 -17.69 2.54
CA ASP A 41 -0.54 -19.12 2.84
C ASP A 41 -1.13 -19.49 4.22
N GLY A 42 -2.40 -19.91 4.22
CA GLY A 42 -3.07 -20.64 5.32
C GLY A 42 -3.41 -19.83 6.59
N ALA A 43 -2.46 -19.09 7.15
CA ALA A 43 -2.65 -18.34 8.41
C ALA A 43 -1.74 -17.11 8.57
N GLY A 44 -0.89 -16.82 7.58
CA GLY A 44 0.04 -15.69 7.65
C GLY A 44 -0.48 -14.43 6.98
N TYR A 45 0.12 -13.30 7.35
CA TYR A 45 -0.12 -12.01 6.70
C TYR A 45 1.19 -11.33 6.34
N LYS A 46 1.24 -10.65 5.20
CA LYS A 46 2.26 -9.67 4.89
C LYS A 46 1.68 -8.29 5.14
N VAL A 47 2.37 -7.46 5.92
CA VAL A 47 1.96 -6.10 6.24
C VAL A 47 3.09 -5.15 5.89
N SER A 48 2.77 -4.01 5.27
CA SER A 48 3.72 -2.93 5.07
C SER A 48 3.12 -1.58 5.44
N TYR A 49 3.92 -0.70 6.01
CA TYR A 49 3.59 0.69 6.29
C TYR A 49 4.52 1.61 5.52
N VAL A 50 3.95 2.69 4.97
CA VAL A 50 4.67 3.78 4.34
C VAL A 50 4.42 5.05 5.14
N ALA A 51 5.46 5.83 5.39
CA ALA A 51 5.36 7.12 6.07
C ALA A 51 6.42 8.11 5.56
N ASP A 52 6.26 9.38 5.94
CA ASP A 52 7.26 10.42 5.69
C ASP A 52 8.65 10.05 6.26
N HIS A 53 9.71 10.49 5.58
CA HIS A 53 11.12 10.23 5.95
C HIS A 53 11.49 10.61 7.39
N ALA A 54 10.86 11.64 7.97
CA ALA A 54 11.11 12.05 9.36
C ALA A 54 10.61 11.03 10.40
N THR A 55 9.73 10.10 10.00
CA THR A 55 9.20 9.06 10.89
C THR A 55 10.31 8.13 11.37
N ARG A 56 10.37 7.84 12.68
CA ARG A 56 11.33 6.89 13.26
C ARG A 56 10.97 5.46 12.87
N TRP A 57 11.98 4.62 12.59
CA TRP A 57 11.77 3.21 12.26
C TRP A 57 11.00 2.46 13.34
N THR A 58 11.32 2.73 14.62
CA THR A 58 10.63 2.11 15.77
C THR A 58 9.12 2.36 15.76
N VAL A 59 8.67 3.52 15.27
CA VAL A 59 7.24 3.83 15.16
C VAL A 59 6.57 2.95 14.10
N LEU A 60 7.25 2.72 12.96
CA LEU A 60 6.77 1.81 11.92
C LEU A 60 6.77 0.35 12.40
N ASP A 61 7.79 -0.06 13.15
CA ASP A 61 7.87 -1.41 13.73
C ASP A 61 6.73 -1.67 14.72
N GLU A 62 6.40 -0.69 15.57
CA GLU A 62 5.24 -0.77 16.45
C GLU A 62 3.91 -0.86 15.69
N TYR A 63 3.78 -0.14 14.57
CA TYR A 63 2.59 -0.24 13.73
C TYR A 63 2.46 -1.61 13.09
N LEU A 64 3.56 -2.16 12.57
CA LEU A 64 3.61 -3.54 12.07
C LEU A 64 3.18 -4.52 13.16
N ALA A 65 3.73 -4.41 14.37
CA ALA A 65 3.40 -5.30 15.49
C ALA A 65 1.92 -5.22 15.88
N ARG A 66 1.38 -4.00 16.02
CA ARG A 66 -0.05 -3.78 16.31
C ARG A 66 -0.94 -4.40 15.23
N ARG A 67 -0.60 -4.21 13.95
CA ARG A 67 -1.43 -4.70 12.86
C ARG A 67 -1.36 -6.22 12.70
N CYS A 68 -0.17 -6.80 12.80
CA CYS A 68 0.02 -8.24 12.85
C CYS A 68 -0.84 -8.88 13.96
N LYS A 69 -0.86 -8.29 15.16
CA LYS A 69 -1.70 -8.74 16.27
C LYS A 69 -3.21 -8.68 15.95
N GLN A 70 -3.65 -7.60 15.31
CA GLN A 70 -5.05 -7.46 14.90
C GLN A 70 -5.48 -8.49 13.85
N LEU A 71 -4.62 -8.75 12.86
CA LEU A 71 -4.93 -9.68 11.76
C LEU A 71 -4.95 -11.14 12.23
N ILE A 72 -3.95 -11.53 13.02
CA ILE A 72 -3.84 -12.90 13.52
C ILE A 72 -4.89 -13.19 14.61
N GLY A 73 -5.27 -12.19 15.41
CA GLY A 73 -6.25 -12.34 16.49
C GLY A 73 -5.80 -13.23 17.66
N ALA A 74 -4.52 -13.58 17.73
CA ALA A 74 -3.94 -14.44 18.78
C ALA A 74 -3.23 -13.65 19.88
N GLN A 75 -3.01 -14.31 21.03
CA GLN A 75 -2.28 -13.76 22.17
C GLN A 75 -0.79 -13.49 21.82
N THR A 76 -0.20 -14.38 21.02
CA THR A 76 1.22 -14.36 20.62
C THR A 76 1.34 -14.37 19.10
N VAL A 77 2.11 -13.41 18.57
CA VAL A 77 2.32 -13.22 17.13
C VAL A 77 3.80 -13.08 16.86
N ALA A 78 4.30 -13.85 15.89
CA ALA A 78 5.66 -13.74 15.41
C ALA A 78 5.71 -12.73 14.25
N LEU A 79 6.57 -11.73 14.40
CA LEU A 79 6.98 -10.84 13.31
C LEU A 79 8.28 -11.36 12.73
N MET A 80 8.28 -11.66 11.44
CA MET A 80 9.41 -12.22 10.72
C MET A 80 9.78 -11.31 9.54
N ASP A 81 11.02 -11.45 9.06
CA ASP A 81 11.49 -10.82 7.84
C ASP A 81 11.25 -9.29 7.80
N ILE A 82 11.47 -8.59 8.91
CA ILE A 82 11.29 -7.13 8.97
C ILE A 82 12.30 -6.48 8.02
N ARG A 83 11.80 -5.69 7.07
CA ARG A 83 12.58 -4.93 6.10
C ARG A 83 12.27 -3.45 6.19
N HIS A 84 13.32 -2.63 6.16
CA HIS A 84 13.24 -1.17 6.11
C HIS A 84 13.82 -0.66 4.79
N GLU A 85 13.05 0.17 4.09
CA GLU A 85 13.40 0.70 2.78
C GLU A 85 13.05 2.19 2.70
N ILE A 86 13.84 2.97 1.96
CA ILE A 86 13.52 4.37 1.66
C ILE A 86 13.19 4.46 0.18
N ASP A 87 11.95 4.81 -0.12
CA ASP A 87 11.45 5.02 -1.46
C ASP A 87 11.44 6.53 -1.79
N SER A 88 11.58 6.86 -3.07
CA SER A 88 11.42 8.23 -3.56
C SER A 88 10.27 8.30 -4.55
N VAL A 89 9.32 9.21 -4.31
CA VAL A 89 8.21 9.49 -5.22
C VAL A 89 8.35 10.92 -5.72
N THR A 90 8.50 11.07 -7.03
CA THR A 90 8.52 12.38 -7.68
C THR A 90 7.12 12.69 -8.19
N VAL A 91 6.60 13.85 -7.82
CA VAL A 91 5.32 14.37 -8.33
C VAL A 91 5.51 15.74 -8.95
N MET A 92 4.74 16.02 -9.99
CA MET A 92 4.71 17.33 -10.61
C MET A 92 3.73 18.22 -9.83
N SER A 93 4.24 19.27 -9.20
CA SER A 93 3.43 20.26 -8.50
C SER A 93 3.15 21.43 -9.43
N SER A 94 1.89 21.87 -9.50
CA SER A 94 1.48 23.11 -10.16
C SER A 94 1.36 24.28 -9.18
N ALA A 95 1.88 24.14 -7.94
CA ALA A 95 1.77 25.17 -6.93
C ALA A 95 2.32 26.50 -7.46
N ALA A 96 1.52 27.54 -7.33
CA ALA A 96 1.90 28.84 -7.81
C ALA A 96 2.93 29.47 -6.87
N ILE A 97 4.08 29.81 -7.44
CA ILE A 97 5.18 30.45 -6.72
C ILE A 97 5.22 31.89 -7.22
N GLY A 98 4.89 32.82 -6.34
CA GLY A 98 5.02 34.26 -6.59
C GLY A 98 5.94 34.86 -5.54
N ALA A 99 6.95 35.63 -5.96
CA ALA A 99 7.67 36.51 -5.04
C ALA A 99 6.85 37.80 -4.86
N PRO A 100 6.73 38.34 -3.63
CA PRO A 100 6.08 39.63 -3.42
C PRO A 100 6.84 40.72 -4.18
N VAL A 101 6.12 41.48 -5.00
CA VAL A 101 6.66 42.66 -5.67
C VAL A 101 6.14 43.89 -4.93
N ILE A 102 7.06 44.71 -4.44
CA ILE A 102 6.74 45.97 -3.79
C ILE A 102 6.88 47.08 -4.84
N SER A 103 5.79 47.81 -5.09
CA SER A 103 5.76 48.94 -6.00
C SER A 103 5.12 50.13 -5.29
N GLY A 104 5.93 51.03 -4.76
CA GLY A 104 5.48 52.09 -3.85
C GLY A 104 4.90 51.50 -2.56
N ASP A 105 3.71 51.96 -2.16
CA ASP A 105 2.98 51.46 -0.97
C ASP A 105 2.14 50.20 -1.26
N GLN A 106 2.20 49.65 -2.47
CA GLN A 106 1.44 48.46 -2.86
C GLN A 106 2.33 47.21 -2.86
N VAL A 107 1.81 46.15 -2.23
CA VAL A 107 2.37 44.79 -2.30
C VAL A 107 1.48 43.97 -3.23
N THR A 108 2.04 43.50 -4.35
CA THR A 108 1.34 42.66 -5.32
C THR A 108 2.01 41.29 -5.39
N MET A 109 1.21 40.22 -5.41
CA MET A 109 1.68 38.85 -5.59
C MET A 109 1.41 38.41 -7.03
N PRO A 110 2.36 38.52 -7.97
CA PRO A 110 2.23 37.90 -9.28
C PRO A 110 2.26 36.38 -9.11
N VAL A 111 1.09 35.76 -9.26
CA VAL A 111 0.91 34.31 -9.15
C VAL A 111 1.29 33.68 -10.48
N SER A 112 2.46 33.07 -10.56
CA SER A 112 2.92 32.29 -11.72
C SER A 112 2.88 30.81 -11.35
N SER A 113 2.01 30.02 -11.99
CA SER A 113 2.04 28.56 -11.89
C SER A 113 3.12 28.02 -12.84
N ALA A 114 4.29 27.71 -12.31
CA ALA A 114 5.32 26.97 -13.04
C ALA A 114 5.35 25.52 -12.51
N PRO A 115 5.11 24.51 -13.37
CA PRO A 115 5.24 23.13 -12.95
C PRO A 115 6.67 22.86 -12.48
N HIS A 116 6.81 22.31 -11.28
CA HIS A 116 8.09 21.93 -10.71
C HIS A 116 8.00 20.55 -10.08
N GLU A 117 9.10 19.81 -10.13
CA GLU A 117 9.21 18.51 -9.53
C GLU A 117 9.39 18.63 -8.01
N VAL A 118 8.58 17.89 -7.27
CA VAL A 118 8.73 17.72 -5.83
C VAL A 118 9.06 16.26 -5.56
N VAL A 119 10.19 16.02 -4.93
CA VAL A 119 10.65 14.68 -4.56
C VAL A 119 10.30 14.41 -3.11
N PHE A 120 9.42 13.45 -2.88
CA PHE A 120 9.07 12.93 -1.57
C PHE A 120 9.94 11.72 -1.25
N ARG A 121 10.64 11.75 -0.12
CA ARG A 121 11.29 10.56 0.44
C ARG A 121 10.35 9.93 1.45
N LEU A 122 10.02 8.67 1.23
CA LEU A 122 9.12 7.91 2.07
C LEU A 122 9.87 6.73 2.67
N LYS A 123 9.64 6.47 3.94
CA LYS A 123 10.09 5.25 4.62
C LYS A 123 9.03 4.19 4.47
N LYS A 124 9.46 2.98 4.16
CA LYS A 124 8.64 1.79 4.10
C LYS A 124 9.18 0.75 5.07
N ALA A 125 8.31 0.19 5.89
CA ALA A 125 8.60 -0.97 6.71
C ALA A 125 7.67 -2.11 6.30
N GLU A 126 8.20 -3.30 6.05
CA GLU A 126 7.43 -4.51 5.69
C GLU A 126 7.78 -5.65 6.64
N ALA A 127 6.79 -6.47 7.02
CA ALA A 127 7.00 -7.68 7.80
C ALA A 127 6.01 -8.78 7.40
N ARG A 128 6.38 -10.03 7.71
CA ARG A 128 5.49 -11.17 7.69
C ARG A 128 5.04 -11.50 9.11
N CYS A 129 3.76 -11.72 9.29
CA CYS A 129 3.12 -12.05 10.55
C CYS A 129 2.63 -13.50 10.49
N ASN A 130 2.91 -14.29 11.53
CA ASN A 130 2.35 -15.63 11.72
C ASN A 130 1.96 -15.83 13.19
N VAL A 131 1.10 -16.82 13.45
CA VAL A 131 0.87 -17.30 14.81
C VAL A 131 2.22 -17.78 15.37
N ALA A 132 2.58 -17.33 16.57
CA ALA A 132 3.80 -17.85 17.19
C ALA A 132 3.57 -19.32 17.56
N LEU A 133 4.35 -20.22 16.97
CA LEU A 133 4.39 -21.62 17.41
C LEU A 133 5.11 -21.64 18.76
N HIS A 134 4.41 -22.07 19.81
CA HIS A 134 5.05 -22.47 21.04
C HIS A 134 5.72 -23.82 20.78
N GLU A 135 7.05 -23.82 20.65
CA GLU A 135 7.86 -25.03 20.84
C GLU A 135 8.03 -25.33 22.33
#